data_AF-A0A927TFB5-F1
#
_entry.id   AF-A0A927TFB5-F1
#
_cell.length_a   1.000
_cell.length_b   1.000
_cell.length_c   1.000
_cell.angle_alpha   90.00
_cell.angle_beta   90.00
_cell.angle_gamma   90.00
#
_symmetry.space_group_name_H-M   'P 1'
#
loop_
_entity.id
_entity.type
_entity.pdbx_description
1 polymer ?
#
loop_
_entity_poly.entity_id
_entity_poly.type
_entity_poly.pdbx_seq_one_letter_code
_entity_poly.pdbx_strand_id
1 'polypeptide(L)'
;MGFISFHLDYYRGELQKLDSVDATPQTIYHAKQLLKMLDDLLDEGYTELNEILEESCQGVSRLREYLRNCGVNPFSICHKTIAETDVVYEQKEMELTMAINELVMYAKEGNTESDDAFLAKLICFCEWIGYNEDTAYIFLLRDTLLPYVYYQNNKKPNIYPWLLGRKTLTMLTGKEFVDDEIRASIIKALEIGRYDNYDDFCKMVLPDMRTTIRRYPEIENCLTDLLKSIKEKHIVVIESGCSGTFPMLLKCLDERVDVRMYTTYPYLLKVYGDKIYSPKYEENRLFETMYSQDLYFQFSAIENGKFFVRKCKNKEVEKYALAEVKATLR
;
A
#
# COMPACT_ATOMS: atom_id res chain seq x y z
N MET A 1 3.69 -23.03 -0.29
CA MET A 1 2.66 -22.87 0.76
C MET A 1 3.31 -22.16 1.94
N GLY A 2 3.39 -20.82 1.90
CA GLY A 2 3.94 -20.01 2.99
C GLY A 2 2.93 -19.01 3.56
N PHE A 3 2.07 -18.44 2.70
CA PHE A 3 1.09 -17.44 3.14
C PHE A 3 0.05 -18.01 4.11
N ILE A 4 -0.61 -19.10 3.72
CA ILE A 4 -1.65 -19.74 4.56
C ILE A 4 -1.04 -20.28 5.85
N SER A 5 0.08 -21.01 5.78
CA SER A 5 0.75 -21.58 6.95
C SER A 5 1.13 -20.52 7.98
N PHE A 6 1.81 -19.45 7.54
CA PHE A 6 2.16 -18.33 8.40
C PHE A 6 0.93 -17.75 9.10
N HIS A 7 -0.12 -17.43 8.34
CA HIS A 7 -1.32 -16.80 8.90
C HIS A 7 -2.06 -17.75 9.85
N LEU A 8 -2.15 -19.05 9.56
CA LEU A 8 -2.77 -20.01 10.49
C LEU A 8 -2.05 -20.04 11.84
N ASP A 9 -0.72 -20.12 11.85
CA ASP A 9 0.05 -20.14 13.08
C ASP A 9 -0.03 -18.80 13.83
N TYR A 10 0.02 -17.69 13.09
CA TYR A 10 -0.17 -16.36 13.65
C TYR A 10 -1.54 -16.21 14.33
N TYR A 11 -2.64 -16.47 13.62
CA TYR A 11 -4.00 -16.32 14.16
C TYR A 11 -4.26 -17.29 15.31
N ARG A 12 -3.76 -18.52 15.27
CA ARG A 12 -3.85 -19.45 16.41
C ARG A 12 -3.19 -18.87 17.66
N GLY A 13 -1.98 -18.32 17.51
CA GLY A 13 -1.27 -17.68 18.61
C GLY A 13 -2.00 -16.45 19.16
N GLU A 14 -2.56 -15.62 18.28
CA GLU A 14 -3.31 -14.42 18.70
C GLU A 14 -4.64 -14.78 19.39
N LEU A 15 -5.38 -15.76 18.88
CA LEU A 15 -6.61 -16.25 19.51
C LEU A 15 -6.35 -16.83 20.91
N GLN A 16 -5.28 -17.61 21.08
CA GLN A 16 -4.89 -18.12 22.40
C GLN A 16 -4.54 -17.00 23.39
N LYS A 17 -3.91 -15.91 22.92
CA LYS A 17 -3.64 -14.73 23.77
C LYS A 17 -4.93 -14.03 24.16
N LEU A 18 -5.87 -13.87 23.23
CA LEU A 18 -7.16 -13.23 23.51
C LEU A 18 -8.01 -14.03 24.52
N ASP A 19 -7.91 -15.37 24.52
CA ASP A 19 -8.62 -16.21 25.49
C ASP A 19 -7.99 -16.18 26.90
N SER A 20 -6.69 -15.91 26.98
CA SER A 20 -5.91 -16.06 28.23
C SER A 20 -5.72 -14.76 29.01
N VAL A 21 -6.13 -13.62 28.44
CA VAL A 21 -5.95 -12.29 29.02
C VAL A 21 -7.30 -11.59 29.14
N ASP A 22 -7.51 -10.88 30.24
CA ASP A 22 -8.71 -10.05 30.44
C ASP A 22 -8.87 -9.03 29.30
N ALA A 23 -10.12 -8.74 28.97
CA ALA A 23 -10.44 -7.75 27.96
C ALA A 23 -9.98 -6.34 28.41
N THR A 24 -9.05 -5.77 27.67
CA THR A 24 -8.56 -4.39 27.82
C THR A 24 -8.86 -3.61 26.54
N PRO A 25 -8.87 -2.26 26.58
CA PRO A 25 -9.01 -1.47 25.36
C PRO A 25 -8.00 -1.85 24.26
N GLN A 26 -6.78 -2.21 24.64
CA GLN A 26 -5.72 -2.63 23.73
C GLN A 26 -5.99 -4.01 23.10
N THR A 27 -6.38 -5.01 23.90
CA THR A 27 -6.68 -6.35 23.36
C THR A 27 -7.94 -6.33 22.50
N ILE A 28 -8.94 -5.53 22.88
CA ILE A 28 -10.14 -5.30 22.07
C ILE A 28 -9.78 -4.65 20.74
N TYR A 29 -8.97 -3.58 20.76
CA TYR A 29 -8.53 -2.90 19.54
C TYR A 29 -7.76 -3.84 18.61
N HIS A 30 -6.84 -4.64 19.17
CA HIS A 30 -6.09 -5.64 18.42
C HIS A 30 -7.00 -6.70 17.80
N ALA A 31 -7.98 -7.24 18.54
CA ALA A 31 -8.97 -8.17 18.00
C ALA A 31 -9.77 -7.56 16.84
N LYS A 32 -10.09 -6.26 16.90
CA LYS A 32 -10.71 -5.54 15.78
C LYS A 32 -9.78 -5.45 14.57
N GLN A 33 -8.48 -5.22 14.75
CA GLN A 33 -7.52 -5.18 13.65
C GLN A 33 -7.35 -6.56 12.99
N LEU A 34 -7.27 -7.63 13.77
CA LEU A 34 -7.23 -9.00 13.26
C LEU A 34 -8.46 -9.33 12.40
N LEU A 35 -9.66 -9.01 12.89
CA LEU A 35 -10.87 -9.22 12.12
C LEU A 35 -10.90 -8.36 10.85
N LYS A 36 -10.47 -7.09 10.95
CA LYS A 36 -10.39 -6.17 9.82
C LYS A 36 -9.46 -6.68 8.71
N MET A 37 -8.32 -7.29 9.05
CA MET A 37 -7.44 -7.90 8.05
C MET A 37 -8.12 -9.04 7.29
N LEU A 38 -8.86 -9.90 8.00
CA LEU A 38 -9.59 -11.02 7.40
C LEU A 38 -10.74 -10.53 6.50
N ASP A 39 -11.44 -9.47 6.92
CA ASP A 39 -12.50 -8.84 6.14
C ASP A 39 -11.92 -8.14 4.89
N ASP A 40 -10.78 -7.45 5.00
CA ASP A 40 -10.13 -6.78 3.87
C ASP A 40 -9.58 -7.79 2.83
N LEU A 41 -8.96 -8.90 3.29
CA LEU A 41 -8.52 -9.97 2.40
C LEU A 41 -9.71 -10.63 1.66
N LEU A 42 -10.83 -10.81 2.35
CA LEU A 42 -12.05 -11.35 1.75
C LEU A 42 -12.59 -10.42 0.64
N ASP A 43 -12.60 -9.11 0.89
CA ASP A 43 -13.02 -8.08 -0.05
C ASP A 43 -12.10 -8.01 -1.30
N GLU A 44 -10.81 -8.35 -1.15
CA GLU A 44 -9.88 -8.53 -2.27
C GLU A 44 -10.05 -9.86 -3.03
N GLY A 45 -10.95 -10.73 -2.59
CA GLY A 45 -11.24 -12.03 -3.20
C GLY A 45 -10.40 -13.19 -2.66
N TYR A 46 -9.60 -12.98 -1.60
CA TYR A 46 -8.85 -14.05 -0.93
C TYR A 46 -9.73 -14.74 0.13
N THR A 47 -10.54 -15.72 -0.30
CA THR A 47 -11.48 -16.43 0.59
C THR A 47 -10.84 -17.58 1.38
N GLU A 48 -9.85 -18.24 0.77
CA GLU A 48 -9.25 -19.50 1.27
C GLU A 48 -8.72 -19.39 2.71
N LEU A 49 -8.08 -18.27 3.09
CA LEU A 49 -7.57 -18.09 4.45
C LEU A 49 -8.70 -18.10 5.49
N ASN A 50 -9.83 -17.46 5.19
CA ASN A 50 -10.98 -17.42 6.10
C ASN A 50 -11.61 -18.79 6.25
N GLU A 51 -11.77 -19.52 5.15
CA GLU A 51 -12.31 -20.88 5.14
C GLU A 51 -11.46 -21.81 6.01
N ILE A 52 -10.14 -21.82 5.80
CA ILE A 52 -9.23 -22.69 6.57
C ILE A 52 -9.13 -22.25 8.04
N LEU A 53 -9.14 -20.95 8.34
CA LEU A 53 -9.15 -20.47 9.73
C LEU A 53 -10.42 -20.88 10.47
N GLU A 54 -11.57 -20.81 9.79
CA GLU A 54 -12.85 -21.19 10.37
C GLU A 54 -12.90 -22.70 10.63
N GLU A 55 -12.50 -23.53 9.66
CA GLU A 55 -12.45 -24.99 9.82
C GLU A 55 -11.46 -25.44 10.90
N SER A 56 -10.29 -24.81 10.95
CA SER A 56 -9.19 -25.28 11.81
C SER A 56 -9.29 -24.80 13.26
N CYS A 57 -9.86 -23.63 13.51
CA CYS A 57 -9.90 -23.05 14.85
C CYS A 57 -11.06 -22.07 15.10
N GLN A 58 -12.08 -22.04 14.23
CA GLN A 58 -13.21 -21.09 14.30
C GLN A 58 -12.76 -19.63 14.33
N GLY A 59 -11.68 -19.30 13.61
CA GLY A 59 -10.96 -18.04 13.80
C GLY A 59 -11.83 -16.79 13.62
N VAL A 60 -12.65 -16.74 12.56
CA VAL A 60 -13.53 -15.59 12.29
C VAL A 60 -14.66 -15.54 13.31
N SER A 61 -15.33 -16.66 13.56
CA SER A 61 -16.43 -16.75 14.51
C SER A 61 -16.00 -16.35 15.93
N ARG A 62 -14.82 -16.80 16.38
CA ARG A 62 -14.27 -16.49 17.70
C ARG A 62 -13.89 -15.02 17.86
N LEU A 63 -13.30 -14.39 16.84
CA LEU A 63 -13.03 -12.95 16.88
C LEU A 63 -14.34 -12.15 17.01
N ARG A 64 -15.37 -12.53 16.24
CA ARG A 64 -16.68 -11.89 16.30
C ARG A 64 -17.37 -12.09 17.64
N GLU A 65 -17.27 -13.29 18.22
CA GLU A 65 -17.80 -13.59 19.55
C GLU A 65 -17.08 -12.80 20.65
N TYR A 66 -15.75 -12.77 20.63
CA TYR A 66 -14.94 -11.99 21.57
C TYR A 66 -15.35 -10.52 21.59
N LEU A 67 -15.46 -9.88 20.41
CA LEU A 67 -15.87 -8.48 20.29
C LEU A 67 -17.31 -8.25 20.79
N ARG A 68 -18.23 -9.18 20.49
CA ARG A 68 -19.61 -9.13 20.96
C ARG A 68 -19.71 -9.23 22.48
N ASN A 69 -18.95 -10.13 23.10
CA ASN A 69 -18.89 -10.29 24.55
C ASN A 69 -18.31 -9.05 25.25
N CYS A 70 -17.43 -8.32 24.56
CA CYS A 70 -16.92 -7.03 25.01
C CYS A 70 -17.86 -5.84 24.74
N GLY A 71 -19.01 -6.07 24.10
CA GLY A 71 -20.00 -5.01 23.79
C GLY A 71 -19.54 -4.01 22.74
N VAL A 72 -18.61 -4.39 21.85
CA VAL A 72 -18.05 -3.51 20.81
C VAL A 72 -18.34 -4.02 19.40
N ASN A 73 -18.40 -3.09 18.45
CA ASN A 73 -18.52 -3.41 17.03
C ASN A 73 -17.13 -3.55 16.37
N PRO A 74 -16.99 -4.44 15.37
CA PRO A 74 -15.85 -4.46 14.45
C PRO A 74 -15.60 -3.11 13.77
N PHE A 75 -14.44 -2.95 13.13
CA PHE A 75 -14.25 -1.82 12.22
C PHE A 75 -15.18 -1.94 11.02
N SER A 76 -15.63 -0.82 10.49
CA SER A 76 -16.43 -0.80 9.26
C SER A 76 -15.61 -1.33 8.09
N ILE A 77 -16.24 -2.12 7.24
CA ILE A 77 -15.70 -2.43 5.93
C ILE A 77 -15.93 -1.19 5.06
N CYS A 78 -14.85 -0.63 4.53
CA CYS A 78 -14.93 0.49 3.62
C CYS A 78 -15.20 -0.10 2.24
N HIS A 79 -16.45 -0.01 1.78
CA HIS A 79 -16.82 -0.47 0.45
C HIS A 79 -16.56 0.61 -0.57
N LYS A 80 -16.03 0.23 -1.74
CA LYS A 80 -15.94 1.12 -2.89
C LYS A 80 -17.36 1.48 -3.33
N THR A 81 -17.66 2.78 -3.42
CA THR A 81 -18.98 3.25 -3.92
C THR A 81 -19.16 2.92 -5.41
N ILE A 82 -18.05 2.80 -6.14
CA ILE A 82 -17.98 2.44 -7.56
C ILE A 82 -16.91 1.36 -7.72
N ALA A 83 -17.26 0.20 -8.26
CA ALA A 83 -16.28 -0.85 -8.52
C ALA A 83 -15.39 -0.48 -9.73
N GLU A 84 -14.11 -0.88 -9.72
CA GLU A 84 -13.19 -0.63 -10.85
C GLU A 84 -13.75 -1.20 -12.17
N THR A 85 -14.50 -2.31 -12.10
CA THR A 85 -15.17 -2.95 -13.25
C THR A 85 -16.25 -2.09 -13.90
N ASP A 86 -16.82 -1.13 -13.16
CA ASP A 86 -17.87 -0.23 -13.63
C ASP A 86 -17.30 1.08 -14.19
N VAL A 87 -15.98 1.26 -14.09
CA VAL A 87 -15.28 2.45 -14.56
C VAL A 87 -14.82 2.27 -16.00
N VAL A 88 -15.16 3.24 -16.86
CA VAL A 88 -14.70 3.30 -18.25
C VAL A 88 -13.57 4.31 -18.37
N TYR A 89 -12.46 3.87 -18.96
CA TYR A 89 -11.30 4.73 -19.22
C TYR A 89 -11.27 5.25 -20.66
N GLU A 90 -10.58 6.36 -20.86
CA GLU A 90 -10.23 6.87 -22.18
C GLU A 90 -9.33 5.92 -22.97
N GLN A 91 -9.43 5.96 -24.29
CA GLN A 91 -8.54 5.21 -25.17
C GLN A 91 -7.19 5.92 -25.35
N LYS A 92 -7.19 7.25 -25.16
CA LYS A 92 -6.00 8.07 -25.28
C LYS A 92 -5.10 7.85 -24.07
N GLU A 93 -3.84 7.56 -24.34
CA GLU A 93 -2.80 7.47 -23.34
C GLU A 93 -2.13 8.84 -23.14
N MET A 94 -1.72 9.10 -21.91
CA MET A 94 -1.03 10.33 -21.52
C MET A 94 0.13 9.99 -20.58
N GLU A 95 1.25 10.70 -20.71
CA GLU A 95 2.34 10.61 -19.75
C GLU A 95 1.83 11.00 -18.35
N LEU A 96 2.13 10.19 -17.33
CA LEU A 96 1.63 10.33 -15.97
C LEU A 96 1.89 11.72 -15.38
N THR A 97 3.08 12.28 -15.56
CA THR A 97 3.41 13.63 -15.07
C THR A 97 2.50 14.69 -15.68
N MET A 98 2.19 14.58 -16.98
CA MET A 98 1.28 15.50 -17.66
C MET A 98 -0.14 15.34 -17.14
N ALA A 99 -0.59 14.10 -16.94
CA ALA A 99 -1.92 13.78 -16.44
C ALA A 99 -2.13 14.33 -15.01
N ILE A 100 -1.14 14.19 -14.13
CA ILE A 100 -1.18 14.75 -12.77
C ILE A 100 -1.20 16.28 -12.81
N ASN A 101 -0.38 16.91 -13.65
CA ASN A 101 -0.37 18.37 -13.79
C ASN A 101 -1.73 18.90 -14.25
N GLU A 102 -2.38 18.22 -15.20
CA GLU A 102 -3.72 18.56 -15.67
C GLU A 102 -4.76 18.39 -14.55
N LEU A 103 -4.71 17.29 -13.80
CA LEU A 103 -5.56 17.06 -12.63
C LEU A 103 -5.41 18.17 -11.58
N VAL A 104 -4.18 18.54 -11.23
CA VAL A 104 -3.89 19.61 -10.26
C VAL A 104 -4.38 20.97 -10.76
N MET A 105 -4.21 21.27 -12.06
CA MET A 105 -4.69 22.50 -12.66
C MET A 105 -6.23 22.60 -12.54
N TYR A 106 -6.96 21.58 -12.96
CA TYR A 106 -8.42 21.59 -12.85
C TYR A 106 -8.91 21.59 -11.40
N ALA A 107 -8.21 20.94 -10.48
CA ALA A 107 -8.58 20.96 -9.06
C ALA A 107 -8.48 22.38 -8.46
N LYS A 108 -7.49 23.17 -8.89
CA LYS A 108 -7.34 24.58 -8.47
C LYS A 108 -8.47 25.47 -8.98
N GLU A 109 -8.94 25.23 -10.20
CA GLU A 109 -10.01 26.00 -10.83
C GLU A 109 -11.42 25.57 -10.38
N GLY A 110 -11.55 24.33 -9.89
CA GLY A 110 -12.82 23.77 -9.46
C GLY A 110 -13.38 24.40 -8.18
N ASN A 111 -14.70 24.41 -8.03
CA ASN A 111 -15.39 24.88 -6.82
C ASN A 111 -15.76 23.75 -5.84
N THR A 112 -15.45 22.50 -6.17
CA THR A 112 -15.77 21.35 -5.33
C THR A 112 -14.76 21.24 -4.19
N GLU A 113 -15.25 21.05 -2.97
CA GLU A 113 -14.44 20.77 -1.80
C GLU A 113 -14.76 19.37 -1.29
N SER A 114 -13.75 18.69 -0.76
CA SER A 114 -13.95 17.42 -0.05
C SER A 114 -14.21 17.69 1.43
N ASP A 115 -15.14 16.93 2.01
CA ASP A 115 -15.43 16.86 3.44
C ASP A 115 -14.79 15.63 4.11
N ASP A 116 -13.98 14.86 3.38
CA ASP A 116 -13.32 13.67 3.91
C ASP A 116 -12.27 14.04 4.97
N ALA A 117 -12.59 13.68 6.22
CA ALA A 117 -11.72 13.92 7.37
C ALA A 117 -10.39 13.16 7.31
N PHE A 118 -10.27 12.10 6.50
CA PHE A 118 -9.02 11.37 6.29
C PHE A 118 -7.96 12.22 5.58
N LEU A 119 -8.36 13.19 4.76
CA LEU A 119 -7.44 14.09 4.07
C LEU A 119 -6.57 14.89 5.04
N ALA A 120 -7.09 15.26 6.21
CA ALA A 120 -6.27 15.90 7.26
C ALA A 120 -5.17 14.97 7.79
N LYS A 121 -5.43 13.65 7.90
CA LYS A 121 -4.43 12.66 8.31
C LYS A 121 -3.37 12.44 7.23
N LEU A 122 -3.77 12.51 5.95
CA LEU A 122 -2.85 12.46 4.81
C LEU A 122 -1.86 13.63 4.83
N ILE A 123 -2.31 14.83 5.20
CA ILE A 123 -1.39 15.98 5.39
C ILE A 123 -0.39 15.71 6.52
N CYS A 124 -0.85 15.24 7.69
CA CYS A 124 0.07 14.87 8.78
C CYS A 124 1.05 13.76 8.39
N PHE A 125 0.62 12.80 7.55
CA PHE A 125 1.53 11.79 7.00
C PHE A 125 2.60 12.43 6.11
N CYS A 126 2.23 13.39 5.25
CA CYS A 126 3.19 14.14 4.45
C CYS A 126 4.18 14.95 5.31
N GLU A 127 3.72 15.58 6.37
CA GLU A 127 4.58 16.29 7.33
C GLU A 127 5.57 15.31 7.99
N TRP A 128 5.11 14.11 8.35
CA TRP A 128 5.95 13.07 8.94
C TRP A 128 6.98 12.47 7.96
N ILE A 129 6.64 12.32 6.67
CA ILE A 129 7.60 11.96 5.61
C ILE A 129 8.73 13.00 5.53
N GLY A 130 8.44 14.28 5.84
CA GLY A 130 9.43 15.35 5.84
C GLY A 130 10.13 15.54 4.49
N TYR A 131 11.21 16.32 4.46
CA TYR A 131 11.93 16.60 3.21
C TYR A 131 13.41 16.92 3.44
N ASN A 132 14.28 16.38 2.60
CA ASN A 132 15.72 16.65 2.56
C ASN A 132 16.19 16.79 1.11
N GLU A 133 17.04 17.79 0.83
CA GLU A 133 17.46 18.18 -0.52
C GLU A 133 18.35 17.14 -1.22
N ASP A 134 19.09 16.33 -0.46
CA ASP A 134 19.97 15.28 -0.99
C ASP A 134 19.28 13.92 -1.18
N THR A 135 17.96 13.90 -0.98
CA THR A 135 17.13 12.70 -0.97
C THR A 135 16.11 12.75 -2.11
N ALA A 136 16.01 11.67 -2.87
CA ALA A 136 14.94 11.45 -3.82
C ALA A 136 13.74 10.79 -3.13
N TYR A 137 12.53 11.27 -3.42
CA TYR A 137 11.29 10.75 -2.87
C TYR A 137 10.49 10.07 -3.97
N ILE A 138 10.38 8.75 -3.90
CA ILE A 138 9.61 7.95 -4.85
C ILE A 138 8.24 7.69 -4.26
N PHE A 139 7.21 8.25 -4.86
CA PHE A 139 5.82 8.02 -4.48
C PHE A 139 5.25 6.89 -5.34
N LEU A 140 4.86 5.77 -4.71
CA LEU A 140 4.22 4.65 -5.41
C LEU A 140 2.74 4.96 -5.66
N LEU A 141 2.47 5.49 -6.84
CA LEU A 141 1.20 6.15 -7.21
C LEU A 141 -0.01 5.23 -7.36
N ARG A 142 0.12 3.94 -7.06
CA ARG A 142 -1.07 3.10 -6.82
C ARG A 142 -1.93 3.72 -5.72
N ASP A 143 -1.27 4.18 -4.66
CA ASP A 143 -1.96 4.65 -3.47
C ASP A 143 -1.44 6.01 -2.97
N THR A 144 -0.33 6.55 -3.50
CA THR A 144 0.29 7.78 -2.93
C THR A 144 0.23 9.00 -3.86
N LEU A 145 -0.82 9.14 -4.68
CA LEU A 145 -0.99 10.32 -5.54
C LEU A 145 -1.16 11.60 -4.73
N LEU A 146 -2.00 11.60 -3.69
CA LEU A 146 -2.24 12.80 -2.89
C LEU A 146 -0.97 13.25 -2.16
N PRO A 147 -0.18 12.36 -1.51
CA PRO A 147 1.15 12.72 -1.03
C PRO A 147 2.05 13.32 -2.11
N TYR A 148 2.13 12.74 -3.30
CA TYR A 148 2.94 13.32 -4.39
C TYR A 148 2.49 14.76 -4.74
N VAL A 149 1.18 14.97 -4.85
CA VAL A 149 0.58 16.29 -5.13
C VAL A 149 0.92 17.30 -4.04
N TYR A 150 0.88 16.91 -2.76
CA TYR A 150 1.26 17.77 -1.64
C TYR A 150 2.69 18.31 -1.81
N TYR A 151 3.65 17.43 -2.10
CA TYR A 151 5.05 17.82 -2.29
C TYR A 151 5.25 18.66 -3.56
N GLN A 152 4.57 18.30 -4.64
CA GLN A 152 4.60 19.05 -5.89
C GLN A 152 4.08 20.48 -5.70
N ASN A 153 2.97 20.67 -5.00
CA ASN A 153 2.38 21.98 -4.72
C ASN A 153 3.30 22.85 -3.84
N ASN A 154 4.02 22.21 -2.91
CA ASN A 154 5.04 22.83 -2.08
C ASN A 154 6.39 23.02 -2.80
N LYS A 155 6.43 22.85 -4.14
CA LYS A 155 7.59 23.06 -5.02
C LYS A 155 8.83 22.27 -4.58
N LYS A 156 8.63 21.09 -3.99
CA LYS A 156 9.74 20.22 -3.58
C LYS A 156 10.33 19.53 -4.81
N PRO A 157 11.63 19.72 -5.11
CA PRO A 157 12.29 18.98 -6.19
C PRO A 157 12.57 17.53 -5.78
N ASN A 158 13.07 16.73 -6.73
CA ASN A 158 13.52 15.34 -6.53
C ASN A 158 12.40 14.39 -6.07
N ILE A 159 11.18 14.65 -6.53
CA ILE A 159 10.01 13.79 -6.32
C ILE A 159 9.70 13.01 -7.60
N TYR A 160 9.39 11.72 -7.45
CA TYR A 160 9.23 10.79 -8.57
C TYR A 160 7.89 10.05 -8.45
N PRO A 161 6.96 10.24 -9.41
CA PRO A 161 5.67 9.57 -9.43
C PRO A 161 5.79 8.20 -10.13
N TRP A 162 6.09 7.14 -9.39
CA TRP A 162 6.24 5.80 -9.97
C TRP A 162 4.96 4.99 -9.86
N LEU A 163 4.45 4.51 -10.98
CA LEU A 163 3.25 3.68 -11.01
C LEU A 163 3.66 2.20 -11.09
N LEU A 164 4.22 1.70 -9.99
CA LEU A 164 4.60 0.29 -9.82
C LEU A 164 3.49 -0.48 -9.13
N GLY A 165 3.05 -1.56 -9.75
CA GLY A 165 2.03 -2.45 -9.22
C GLY A 165 2.00 -3.78 -9.97
N ARG A 166 1.02 -4.63 -9.62
CA ARG A 166 0.82 -5.94 -10.26
C ARG A 166 0.75 -5.83 -11.78
N LYS A 167 -0.05 -4.89 -12.29
CA LYS A 167 -0.22 -4.61 -13.73
C LYS A 167 1.12 -4.25 -14.41
N THR A 168 1.98 -3.51 -13.74
CA THR A 168 3.33 -3.17 -14.26
C THR A 168 4.19 -4.42 -14.40
N LEU A 169 4.20 -5.30 -13.40
CA LEU A 169 4.97 -6.54 -13.45
C LEU A 169 4.44 -7.50 -14.53
N THR A 170 3.11 -7.63 -14.63
CA THR A 170 2.47 -8.44 -15.68
C THR A 170 2.79 -7.89 -17.06
N MET A 171 2.76 -6.58 -17.25
CA MET A 171 3.09 -5.96 -18.53
C MET A 171 4.54 -6.23 -18.96
N LEU A 172 5.49 -6.13 -18.02
CA LEU A 172 6.92 -6.32 -18.29
C LEU A 172 7.27 -7.79 -18.59
N THR A 173 6.56 -8.74 -17.99
CA THR A 173 6.93 -10.16 -18.03
C THR A 173 5.99 -11.04 -18.86
N GLY A 174 4.78 -10.53 -19.14
CA GLY A 174 3.67 -11.34 -19.68
C GLY A 174 3.13 -12.38 -18.70
N LYS A 175 3.49 -12.33 -17.41
CA LYS A 175 3.10 -13.32 -16.39
C LYS A 175 2.32 -12.68 -15.27
N GLU A 176 1.20 -13.30 -14.90
CA GLU A 176 0.44 -12.93 -13.70
C GLU A 176 1.12 -13.45 -12.42
N PHE A 177 0.78 -12.87 -11.27
CA PHE A 177 1.22 -13.30 -9.93
C PHE A 177 2.73 -13.20 -9.64
N VAL A 178 3.49 -12.45 -10.44
CA VAL A 178 4.93 -12.22 -10.17
C VAL A 178 5.13 -11.47 -8.86
N ASP A 179 4.20 -10.59 -8.49
CA ASP A 179 4.21 -9.89 -7.19
C ASP A 179 4.07 -10.85 -6.01
N ASP A 180 3.30 -11.93 -6.15
CA ASP A 180 3.15 -12.97 -5.12
C ASP A 180 4.46 -13.73 -4.91
N GLU A 181 5.19 -14.03 -5.99
CA GLU A 181 6.50 -14.66 -5.89
C GLU A 181 7.53 -13.76 -5.20
N ILE A 182 7.49 -12.46 -5.47
CA ILE A 182 8.36 -11.46 -4.81
C ILE A 182 7.98 -11.35 -3.32
N ARG A 183 6.68 -11.17 -3.03
CA ARG A 183 6.11 -11.07 -1.69
C ARG A 183 6.35 -12.33 -0.85
N ALA A 184 6.45 -13.50 -1.47
CA ALA A 184 6.77 -14.74 -0.76
C ALA A 184 8.06 -14.66 0.06
N SER A 185 9.04 -13.83 -0.36
CA SER A 185 10.28 -13.60 0.40
C SER A 185 10.02 -13.01 1.80
N ILE A 186 9.04 -12.09 1.90
CA ILE A 186 8.61 -11.46 3.15
C ILE A 186 7.95 -12.50 4.05
N ILE A 187 7.03 -13.29 3.47
CA ILE A 187 6.31 -14.33 4.20
C ILE A 187 7.24 -15.41 4.73
N LYS A 188 8.15 -15.93 3.90
CA LYS A 188 9.15 -16.92 4.32
C LYS A 188 10.01 -16.40 5.48
N ALA A 189 10.42 -15.14 5.42
CA ALA A 189 11.18 -14.54 6.51
C ALA A 189 10.39 -14.60 7.82
N LEU A 190 9.11 -14.20 7.79
CA LEU A 190 8.20 -14.23 8.93
C LEU A 190 7.93 -15.65 9.47
N GLU A 191 7.95 -16.67 8.62
CA GLU A 191 7.86 -18.08 9.04
C GLU A 191 9.13 -18.56 9.77
N ILE A 192 10.30 -18.15 9.29
CA ILE A 192 11.59 -18.61 9.82
C ILE A 192 11.91 -17.99 11.18
N GLY A 193 11.56 -16.73 11.39
CA GLY A 193 12.05 -15.98 12.55
C GLY A 193 11.12 -14.87 13.01
N ARG A 194 11.28 -14.52 14.29
CA ARG A 194 10.74 -13.28 14.85
C ARG A 194 11.83 -12.23 14.79
N TYR A 195 11.59 -11.18 14.02
CA TYR A 195 12.51 -10.05 13.92
C TYR A 195 12.00 -8.92 14.80
N ASP A 196 12.92 -8.28 15.51
CA ASP A 196 12.61 -7.18 16.42
C ASP A 196 12.91 -5.80 15.80
N ASN A 197 13.54 -5.78 14.62
CA ASN A 197 13.92 -4.55 13.92
C ASN A 197 13.97 -4.76 12.39
N TYR A 198 13.96 -3.62 11.68
CA TYR A 198 13.91 -3.57 10.23
C TYR A 198 15.17 -4.12 9.56
N ASP A 199 16.36 -3.82 10.10
CA ASP A 199 17.63 -4.22 9.50
C ASP A 199 17.81 -5.74 9.47
N ASP A 200 17.50 -6.42 10.57
CA ASP A 200 17.58 -7.88 10.64
C ASP A 200 16.54 -8.55 9.75
N PHE A 201 15.36 -7.94 9.61
CA PHE A 201 14.36 -8.40 8.65
C PHE A 201 14.85 -8.25 7.20
N CYS A 202 15.44 -7.10 6.85
CA CYS A 202 16.04 -6.88 5.53
C CYS A 202 17.14 -7.90 5.21
N LYS A 203 18.00 -8.24 6.16
CA LYS A 203 19.07 -9.25 5.95
C LYS A 203 18.51 -10.61 5.53
N MET A 204 17.28 -10.94 5.93
CA MET A 204 16.61 -12.18 5.55
C MET A 204 15.79 -12.05 4.26
N VAL A 205 15.05 -10.95 4.09
CA VAL A 205 14.15 -10.77 2.94
C VAL A 205 14.93 -10.47 1.66
N LEU A 206 15.90 -9.55 1.70
CA LEU A 206 16.52 -9.00 0.49
C LEU A 206 17.28 -10.07 -0.34
N PRO A 207 18.03 -11.03 0.25
CA PRO A 207 18.71 -12.06 -0.53
C PRO A 207 17.76 -13.02 -1.27
N ASP A 208 16.67 -13.45 -0.63
CA ASP A 208 15.66 -14.31 -1.28
C ASP A 208 14.92 -13.53 -2.37
N MET A 209 14.56 -12.28 -2.08
CA MET A 209 13.92 -11.39 -3.06
C MET A 209 14.83 -11.12 -4.28
N ARG A 210 16.15 -10.93 -4.06
CA ARG A 210 17.12 -10.78 -5.14
C ARG A 210 17.27 -12.06 -5.97
N THR A 211 17.18 -13.22 -5.34
CA THR A 211 17.18 -14.50 -6.05
C THR A 211 15.92 -14.65 -6.89
N THR A 212 14.76 -14.24 -6.35
CA THR A 212 13.49 -14.24 -7.08
C THR A 212 13.53 -13.32 -8.28
N ILE A 213 13.97 -12.07 -8.13
CA ILE A 213 13.90 -11.08 -9.22
C ILE A 213 14.82 -11.41 -10.40
N ARG A 214 15.94 -12.12 -10.17
CA ARG A 214 16.84 -12.62 -11.23
C ARG A 214 16.16 -13.59 -12.22
N ARG A 215 15.01 -14.16 -11.85
CA ARG A 215 14.18 -14.99 -12.76
C ARG A 215 13.36 -14.15 -13.75
N TYR A 216 13.32 -12.83 -13.56
CA TYR A 216 12.57 -11.86 -14.37
C TYR A 216 13.50 -10.69 -14.76
N PRO A 217 14.49 -10.93 -15.65
CA PRO A 217 15.47 -9.92 -16.02
C PRO A 217 14.84 -8.64 -16.60
N GLU A 218 13.65 -8.72 -17.20
CA GLU A 218 12.89 -7.58 -17.71
C GLU A 218 12.51 -6.61 -16.57
N ILE A 219 12.05 -7.14 -15.43
CA ILE A 219 11.74 -6.33 -14.24
C ILE A 219 13.04 -5.81 -13.62
N GLU A 220 14.03 -6.70 -13.42
CA GLU A 220 15.30 -6.33 -12.80
C GLU A 220 15.98 -5.19 -13.56
N ASN A 221 16.07 -5.28 -14.89
CA ASN A 221 16.67 -4.26 -15.73
C ASN A 221 15.86 -2.95 -15.68
N CYS A 222 14.54 -3.02 -15.85
CA CYS A 222 13.67 -1.85 -15.83
C CYS A 222 13.79 -1.07 -14.51
N LEU A 223 13.66 -1.75 -13.37
CA LEU A 223 13.73 -1.10 -12.06
C LEU A 223 15.15 -0.59 -11.74
N THR A 224 16.19 -1.36 -12.13
CA THR A 224 17.58 -0.93 -11.94
C THR A 224 17.89 0.32 -12.76
N ASP A 225 17.41 0.41 -13.99
CA ASP A 225 17.62 1.58 -14.84
C ASP A 225 16.87 2.81 -14.34
N LEU A 226 15.64 2.63 -13.85
CA LEU A 226 14.90 3.68 -13.16
C LEU A 226 15.67 4.20 -11.94
N LEU A 227 16.18 3.31 -11.08
CA LEU A 227 16.96 3.68 -9.88
C LEU A 227 18.29 4.35 -10.23
N LYS A 228 19.01 3.88 -11.26
CA LYS A 228 20.26 4.49 -11.75
C LYS A 228 20.06 5.91 -12.28
N SER A 229 18.86 6.25 -12.74
CA SER A 229 18.56 7.61 -13.23
C SER A 229 18.48 8.65 -12.10
N ILE A 230 18.30 8.20 -10.85
CA ILE A 230 18.22 9.04 -9.66
C ILE A 230 19.64 9.39 -9.20
N LYS A 231 19.93 10.69 -9.06
CA LYS A 231 21.28 11.22 -8.78
C LYS A 231 21.52 11.48 -7.30
N GLU A 232 20.45 11.52 -6.52
CA GLU A 232 20.42 11.79 -5.10
C GLU A 232 21.13 10.68 -4.32
N LYS A 233 21.70 11.05 -3.17
CA LYS A 233 22.50 10.13 -2.34
C LYS A 233 21.62 9.13 -1.60
N HIS A 234 20.41 9.55 -1.27
CA HIS A 234 19.43 8.77 -0.55
C HIS A 234 18.15 8.68 -1.36
N ILE A 235 17.43 7.57 -1.21
CA ILE A 235 16.12 7.34 -1.83
C ILE A 235 15.16 6.96 -0.72
N VAL A 236 14.03 7.64 -0.62
CA VAL A 236 12.91 7.25 0.25
C VAL A 236 11.75 6.83 -0.64
N VAL A 237 11.29 5.60 -0.48
CA VAL A 237 10.09 5.08 -1.16
C VAL A 237 8.90 5.20 -0.22
N ILE A 238 7.83 5.83 -0.71
CA ILE A 238 6.59 6.10 0.00
C ILE A 238 5.50 5.18 -0.57
N GLU A 239 4.85 4.41 0.32
CA GLU A 239 3.78 3.45 -0.03
C GLU A 239 2.72 3.39 1.09
N SER A 240 1.54 2.85 0.79
CA SER A 240 0.59 2.36 1.81
C SER A 240 0.40 0.85 1.80
N GLY A 241 0.86 0.14 0.76
CA GLY A 241 0.74 -1.31 0.64
C GLY A 241 1.31 -2.04 1.86
N CYS A 242 0.45 -2.71 2.62
CA CYS A 242 0.76 -3.18 3.99
C CYS A 242 1.93 -4.16 4.11
N SER A 243 2.34 -4.84 3.04
CA SER A 243 3.52 -5.74 3.06
C SER A 243 4.83 -5.02 2.77
N GLY A 244 4.82 -3.81 2.19
CA GLY A 244 6.04 -3.13 1.74
C GLY A 244 6.77 -3.87 0.60
N THR A 245 6.04 -4.63 -0.24
CA THR A 245 6.63 -5.49 -1.28
C THR A 245 7.47 -4.71 -2.29
N PHE A 246 6.94 -3.62 -2.84
CA PHE A 246 7.65 -2.81 -3.82
C PHE A 246 8.83 -2.02 -3.21
N PRO A 247 8.70 -1.35 -2.05
CA PRO A 247 9.82 -0.73 -1.36
C PRO A 247 10.94 -1.72 -1.06
N MET A 248 10.62 -2.92 -0.57
CA MET A 248 11.62 -3.97 -0.33
C MET A 248 12.26 -4.49 -1.62
N LEU A 249 11.49 -4.56 -2.71
CA LEU A 249 12.00 -4.89 -4.04
C LEU A 249 12.99 -3.84 -4.52
N LEU A 250 12.67 -2.55 -4.42
CA LEU A 250 13.58 -1.48 -4.80
C LEU A 250 14.83 -1.48 -3.90
N LYS A 251 14.68 -1.74 -2.60
CA LYS A 251 15.80 -1.88 -1.66
C LYS A 251 16.72 -3.06 -1.95
N CYS A 252 16.21 -4.16 -2.51
CA CYS A 252 17.06 -5.29 -2.91
C CYS A 252 17.88 -4.98 -4.18
N LEU A 253 17.50 -3.93 -4.92
CA LEU A 253 18.18 -3.48 -6.13
C LEU A 253 19.17 -2.34 -5.87
N ASP A 254 18.90 -1.47 -4.90
CA ASP A 254 19.71 -0.29 -4.60
C ASP A 254 19.76 -0.01 -3.08
N GLU A 255 20.97 0.04 -2.53
CA GLU A 255 21.21 0.22 -1.10
C GLU A 255 20.83 1.62 -0.58
N ARG A 256 20.70 2.61 -1.47
CA ARG A 256 20.29 3.98 -1.12
C ARG A 256 18.83 4.04 -0.66
N VAL A 257 18.04 3.00 -0.94
CA VAL A 257 16.61 2.94 -0.67
C VAL A 257 16.32 2.69 0.81
N ASP A 258 15.55 3.59 1.38
CA ASP A 258 14.83 3.46 2.63
C ASP A 258 13.32 3.61 2.37
N VAL A 259 12.50 3.26 3.37
CA VAL A 259 11.04 3.10 3.19
C VAL A 259 10.27 3.94 4.20
N ARG A 260 9.12 4.46 3.77
CA ARG A 260 8.16 5.13 4.63
C ARG A 260 6.76 4.73 4.24
N MET A 261 6.03 4.16 5.19
CA MET A 261 4.71 3.61 4.93
C MET A 261 3.66 4.25 5.83
N TYR A 262 2.44 4.42 5.30
CA TYR A 262 1.34 4.97 6.08
C TYR A 262 0.97 4.07 7.26
N THR A 263 0.77 2.78 6.98
CA THR A 263 0.47 1.72 7.96
C THR A 263 0.99 0.39 7.45
N THR A 264 0.86 -0.67 8.24
CA THR A 264 1.24 -2.05 7.86
C THR A 264 0.38 -3.05 8.62
N TYR A 265 0.54 -4.34 8.33
CA TYR A 265 -0.10 -5.39 9.12
C TYR A 265 0.36 -5.35 10.58
N PRO A 266 -0.50 -5.63 11.57
CA PRO A 266 -0.15 -5.68 12.98
C PRO A 266 1.10 -6.52 13.29
N TYR A 267 1.29 -7.66 12.61
CA TYR A 267 2.47 -8.52 12.79
C TYR A 267 3.77 -7.94 12.22
N LEU A 268 3.70 -6.89 11.41
CA LEU A 268 4.82 -6.17 10.81
C LEU A 268 5.13 -4.85 11.53
N LEU A 269 4.24 -4.35 12.39
CA LEU A 269 4.42 -3.06 13.09
C LEU A 269 5.75 -2.98 13.84
N LYS A 270 6.09 -4.02 14.61
CA LYS A 270 7.35 -4.07 15.36
C LYS A 270 8.56 -4.10 14.44
N VAL A 271 8.45 -4.84 13.33
CA VAL A 271 9.54 -5.05 12.37
C VAL A 271 9.88 -3.76 11.64
N TYR A 272 8.87 -3.10 11.06
CA TYR A 272 9.07 -1.85 10.33
C TYR A 272 9.28 -0.66 11.26
N GLY A 273 8.76 -0.69 12.49
CA GLY A 273 9.09 0.28 13.53
C GLY A 273 8.88 1.73 13.09
N ASP A 274 9.95 2.52 13.11
CA ASP A 274 9.96 3.95 12.76
C ASP A 274 9.72 4.23 11.27
N LYS A 275 9.60 3.20 10.44
CA LYS A 275 9.20 3.31 9.03
C LYS A 275 7.69 3.41 8.84
N ILE A 276 6.91 3.21 9.92
CA ILE A 276 5.44 3.25 9.89
C ILE A 276 4.93 4.51 10.57
N TYR A 277 4.10 5.27 9.86
CA TYR A 277 3.48 6.48 10.40
C TYR A 277 2.41 6.20 11.45
N SER A 278 1.49 5.27 11.15
CA SER A 278 0.32 4.98 11.98
C SER A 278 0.20 3.47 12.23
N PRO A 279 -0.02 3.03 13.48
CA PRO A 279 -0.30 1.61 13.77
C PRO A 279 -1.74 1.21 13.41
N LYS A 280 -2.54 2.14 12.90
CA LYS A 280 -3.97 1.97 12.63
C LYS A 280 -4.17 1.29 11.28
N TYR A 281 -4.03 -0.04 11.25
CA TYR A 281 -4.26 -0.84 10.05
C TYR A 281 -5.64 -0.59 9.41
N GLU A 282 -6.66 -0.34 10.22
CA GLU A 282 -8.02 -0.06 9.75
C GLU A 282 -8.16 1.18 8.85
N GLU A 283 -7.16 2.06 8.87
CA GLU A 283 -7.08 3.23 8.00
C GLU A 283 -6.49 2.93 6.61
N ASN A 284 -5.90 1.74 6.41
CA ASN A 284 -5.27 1.39 5.13
C ASN A 284 -6.25 1.49 3.96
N ARG A 285 -7.46 0.95 4.13
CA ARG A 285 -8.49 1.02 3.10
C ARG A 285 -8.91 2.46 2.79
N LEU A 286 -9.02 3.33 3.80
CA LEU A 286 -9.36 4.74 3.58
C LEU A 286 -8.30 5.44 2.70
N PHE A 287 -7.04 5.05 2.86
CA PHE A 287 -5.94 5.52 2.02
C PHE A 287 -6.04 4.95 0.60
N GLU A 288 -6.25 3.64 0.45
CA GLU A 288 -6.28 2.96 -0.85
C GLU A 288 -7.51 3.31 -1.70
N THR A 289 -8.67 3.61 -1.09
CA THR A 289 -9.94 3.75 -1.82
C THR A 289 -10.31 5.19 -2.18
N MET A 290 -9.39 6.14 -2.05
CA MET A 290 -9.58 7.52 -2.52
C MET A 290 -9.78 7.54 -4.04
N TYR A 291 -10.73 8.32 -4.54
CA TYR A 291 -11.11 8.33 -5.97
C TYR A 291 -9.94 8.72 -6.88
N SER A 292 -9.14 9.71 -6.45
CA SER A 292 -7.96 10.18 -7.17
C SER A 292 -6.88 9.11 -7.32
N GLN A 293 -6.77 8.20 -6.35
CA GLN A 293 -5.72 7.17 -6.27
C GLN A 293 -6.16 5.86 -6.92
N ASP A 294 -7.38 5.40 -6.61
CA ASP A 294 -7.89 4.10 -7.02
C ASP A 294 -8.48 4.10 -8.43
N LEU A 295 -9.24 5.14 -8.78
CA LEU A 295 -10.15 5.10 -9.95
C LEU A 295 -9.84 6.13 -11.04
N TYR A 296 -9.12 7.21 -10.73
CA TYR A 296 -8.98 8.32 -11.68
C TYR A 296 -8.02 8.00 -12.84
N PHE A 297 -6.93 7.29 -12.54
CA PHE A 297 -5.92 6.89 -13.53
C PHE A 297 -5.78 5.37 -13.62
N GLN A 298 -5.86 4.83 -14.82
CA GLN A 298 -5.49 3.45 -15.10
C GLN A 298 -4.10 3.39 -15.71
N PHE A 299 -3.21 2.59 -15.11
CA PHE A 299 -1.92 2.25 -15.72
C PHE A 299 -2.11 1.67 -17.13
N SER A 300 -1.36 2.21 -18.10
CA SER A 300 -1.40 1.78 -19.49
C SER A 300 -0.09 1.15 -19.95
N ALA A 301 1.02 1.87 -19.76
CA ALA A 301 2.33 1.43 -20.23
C ALA A 301 3.48 2.02 -19.40
N ILE A 302 4.66 1.40 -19.53
CA ILE A 302 5.94 2.02 -19.18
C ILE A 302 6.86 1.99 -20.40
N GLU A 303 7.30 3.16 -20.86
CA GLU A 303 8.14 3.31 -22.04
C GLU A 303 9.24 4.33 -21.76
N ASN A 304 10.49 3.99 -22.09
CA ASN A 304 11.65 4.88 -21.91
C ASN A 304 11.75 5.49 -20.50
N GLY A 305 11.45 4.69 -19.46
CA GLY A 305 11.48 5.12 -18.07
C GLY A 305 10.33 6.04 -17.64
N LYS A 306 9.31 6.21 -18.49
CA LYS A 306 8.11 7.03 -18.21
C LYS A 306 6.87 6.15 -18.10
N PHE A 307 5.98 6.53 -17.18
CA PHE A 307 4.70 5.87 -16.98
C PHE A 307 3.61 6.56 -17.79
N PHE A 308 2.71 5.76 -18.36
CA PHE A 308 1.56 6.22 -19.13
C PHE A 308 0.27 5.73 -18.51
N VAL A 309 -0.75 6.58 -18.53
CA VAL A 309 -2.06 6.31 -17.95
C VAL A 309 -3.19 6.66 -18.91
N ARG A 310 -4.36 6.09 -18.63
CA ARG A 310 -5.64 6.47 -19.21
C ARG A 310 -6.50 7.11 -18.13
N LYS A 311 -7.16 8.22 -18.47
CA LYS A 311 -8.04 8.94 -17.56
C LYS A 311 -9.42 8.28 -17.50
N CYS A 312 -10.03 8.29 -16.31
CA CYS A 312 -11.41 7.89 -16.09
C CYS A 312 -12.40 8.82 -16.80
N LYS A 313 -13.41 8.26 -17.47
CA LYS A 313 -14.51 9.02 -18.10
C LYS A 313 -15.67 9.33 -17.15
N ASN A 314 -15.72 8.68 -15.99
CA ASN A 314 -16.82 8.83 -15.06
C ASN A 314 -16.74 10.21 -14.38
N LYS A 315 -17.75 11.06 -14.64
CA LYS A 315 -17.83 12.42 -14.08
C LYS A 315 -17.90 12.46 -12.56
N GLU A 316 -18.46 11.42 -11.94
CA GLU A 316 -18.53 11.32 -10.49
C GLU A 316 -17.14 11.05 -9.90
N VAL A 317 -16.40 10.09 -10.47
CA VAL A 317 -15.00 9.83 -10.10
C VAL A 317 -14.15 11.09 -10.30
N GLU A 318 -14.30 11.78 -11.42
CA GLU A 318 -13.59 13.03 -11.68
C GLU A 318 -13.92 14.10 -10.65
N LYS A 319 -15.19 14.30 -10.31
CA LYS A 319 -15.63 15.27 -9.32
C LYS A 319 -14.97 15.02 -7.95
N TYR A 320 -14.99 13.77 -7.47
CA TYR A 320 -14.40 13.43 -6.16
C TYR A 320 -12.88 13.48 -6.19
N ALA A 321 -12.22 12.99 -7.25
CA ALA A 321 -10.78 13.07 -7.40
C ALA A 321 -10.28 14.53 -7.38
N LEU A 322 -10.97 15.44 -8.07
CA LEU A 322 -10.65 16.88 -8.06
C LEU A 322 -10.81 17.47 -6.66
N ALA A 323 -11.84 17.07 -5.90
CA ALA A 323 -12.09 17.55 -4.55
C ALA A 323 -11.01 17.09 -3.56
N GLU A 324 -10.59 15.82 -3.63
CA GLU A 324 -9.50 15.25 -2.84
C GLU A 324 -8.15 15.95 -3.13
N VAL A 325 -7.84 16.13 -4.41
CA VAL A 325 -6.64 16.84 -4.84
C VAL A 325 -6.69 18.27 -4.33
N LYS A 326 -7.80 18.98 -4.50
CA LYS A 326 -7.94 20.37 -4.04
C LYS A 326 -7.72 20.53 -2.54
N ALA A 327 -8.27 19.61 -1.74
CA ALA A 327 -8.06 19.61 -0.30
C ALA A 327 -6.59 19.47 0.09
N THR A 328 -5.80 18.75 -0.72
CA THR A 328 -4.37 18.52 -0.52
C THR A 328 -3.49 19.70 -1.00
N LEU A 329 -4.06 20.64 -1.76
CA LEU A 329 -3.37 21.84 -2.26
C LEU A 329 -3.46 23.05 -1.32
N ARG A 330 -4.31 22.97 -0.29
CA ARG A 330 -4.45 23.99 0.75
C ARG A 330 -3.23 24.00 1.66
#